data_AF-A0A7V8Y7S7-F1
#
_entry.id   AF-A0A7V8Y7S7-F1
#
_cell.length_a   1.000
_cell.length_b   1.000
_cell.length_c   1.000
_cell.angle_alpha   90.00
_cell.angle_beta   90.00
_cell.angle_gamma   90.00
#
_symmetry.space_group_name_H-M   'P 1'
#
loop_
_entity.id
_entity.type
_entity.pdbx_description
1 polymer ?
#
loop_
_entity_poly.entity_id
_entity_poly.type
_entity_poly.pdbx_seq_one_letter_code
_entity_poly.pdbx_strand_id
1 'polypeptide(L)' 'AWFIYGDDQLGQGRENAKVFLAENADIATEIELKIKDKLGLLDGDDEIEIQPGAAAAAGPTAPAPGPDR' A
#
# COMPACT_ATOMS: atom_id res chain seq x y z
N ALA A 1 10.10 11.38 2.22
CA ALA A 1 9.10 10.97 1.22
C ALA A 1 8.02 10.14 1.91
N TRP A 2 6.75 10.43 1.65
CA TRP A 2 5.60 9.70 2.17
C TRP A 2 5.11 8.69 1.13
N PHE A 3 4.82 7.46 1.55
CA PHE A 3 4.24 6.42 0.71
C PHE A 3 2.74 6.32 0.98
N ILE A 4 1.95 6.38 -0.10
CA ILE A 4 0.48 6.34 -0.07
C ILE A 4 0.04 5.35 -1.15
N TYR A 5 -0.94 4.50 -0.82
CA TYR A 5 -1.53 3.51 -1.71
C TYR A 5 -3.05 3.65 -1.66
N GLY A 6 -3.66 4.08 -2.77
CA GLY A 6 -5.07 4.48 -2.76
C GLY A 6 -5.28 5.64 -1.79
N ASP A 7 -6.10 5.42 -0.77
CA ASP A 7 -6.35 6.34 0.34
C ASP A 7 -5.55 6.01 1.62
N ASP A 8 -4.81 4.90 1.62
CA ASP A 8 -4.06 4.43 2.79
C ASP A 8 -2.63 4.96 2.80
N GLN A 9 -2.21 5.43 3.98
CA GLN A 9 -0.86 5.93 4.19
C GLN A 9 0.04 4.81 4.74
N LEU A 10 0.87 4.25 3.85
CA LEU A 10 1.83 3.19 4.19
C LEU A 10 2.92 3.67 5.14
N GLY A 11 3.21 4.98 5.14
CA GLY A 11 4.10 5.62 6.10
C GLY A 11 5.25 6.40 5.46
N GLN A 12 6.05 7.05 6.30
CA GLN A 12 7.19 7.86 5.86
C GLN A 12 8.43 6.99 5.70
N GLY A 13 9.01 6.97 4.50
CA GLY A 13 10.19 6.16 4.22
C GLY A 13 9.89 4.69 3.97
N ARG A 14 10.86 4.01 3.35
CA ARG A 14 10.71 2.62 2.88
C ARG A 14 10.52 1.62 4.02
N GLU A 15 11.12 1.88 5.18
CA GLU A 15 11.03 0.98 6.33
C GLU A 15 9.64 0.97 6.97
N ASN A 16 9.02 2.14 7.18
CA ASN A 16 7.65 2.20 7.70
C ASN A 16 6.65 1.56 6.74
N ALA A 17 6.79 1.81 5.43
CA ALA A 17 5.97 1.14 4.42
C ALA A 17 6.12 -0.39 4.47
N LYS A 18 7.33 -0.91 4.70
CA LYS A 18 7.56 -2.35 4.83
C LYS A 18 6.90 -2.95 6.08
N VAL A 19 6.96 -2.24 7.20
CA VAL A 19 6.29 -2.65 8.44
C VAL A 19 4.78 -2.70 8.22
N PHE A 20 4.19 -1.66 7.63
CA PHE A 20 2.77 -1.61 7.31
C PHE A 20 2.34 -2.79 6.42
N LEU A 21 3.10 -3.12 5.38
CA LEU A 21 2.81 -4.25 4.51
C LEU A 21 3.00 -5.62 5.20
N ALA A 22 3.92 -5.71 6.17
CA ALA A 22 4.09 -6.94 6.95
C ALA A 22 2.93 -7.17 7.94
N GLU A 23 2.38 -6.09 8.49
CA GLU A 23 1.21 -6.14 9.38
C GLU A 23 -0.11 -6.33 8.60
N ASN A 24 -0.17 -5.86 7.35
CA ASN A 24 -1.34 -5.93 6.49
C ASN A 24 -1.07 -6.82 5.25
N ALA A 25 -1.04 -8.13 5.47
CA ALA A 25 -0.76 -9.11 4.42
C ALA A 25 -1.76 -9.06 3.26
N ASP A 26 -3.01 -8.69 3.53
CA ASP A 26 -4.07 -8.52 2.52
C ASP A 26 -3.72 -7.39 1.54
N ILE A 27 -3.32 -6.24 2.07
CA ILE A 27 -2.91 -5.06 1.27
C ILE A 27 -1.61 -5.37 0.52
N ALA A 28 -0.65 -6.05 1.15
CA ALA A 28 0.59 -6.45 0.50
C ALA A 28 0.35 -7.37 -0.69
N THR A 29 -0.55 -8.34 -0.54
CA THR A 29 -0.94 -9.26 -1.62
C THR A 29 -1.63 -8.51 -2.76
N GLU A 30 -2.54 -7.58 -2.44
CA GLU A 30 -3.20 -6.76 -3.46
C GLU A 30 -2.19 -5.93 -4.27
N ILE A 31 -1.26 -5.25 -3.59
CA ILE A 31 -0.22 -4.45 -4.23
C ILE A 31 0.66 -5.33 -5.11
N GLU A 32 1.07 -6.50 -4.62
CA GLU A 32 1.90 -7.43 -5.37
C GLU A 32 1.19 -7.92 -6.64
N LEU A 33 -0.08 -8.29 -6.54
CA LEU A 33 -0.90 -8.70 -7.68
C LEU A 33 -1.02 -7.59 -8.71
N LYS A 34 -1.35 -6.36 -8.28
CA LYS A 34 -1.41 -5.19 -9.17
C LYS A 34 -0.09 -4.87 -9.85
N ILE A 35 1.04 -5.05 -9.17
CA ILE A 35 2.37 -4.84 -9.76
C ILE A 35 2.64 -5.92 -10.81
N LYS A 36 2.38 -7.19 -10.48
CA LYS A 36 2.56 -8.31 -11.42
C LYS A 36 1.66 -8.16 -12.65
N ASP A 37 0.42 -7.71 -12.46
CA ASP A 37 -0.55 -7.43 -13.52
C ASP A 37 -0.02 -6.36 -14.48
N LYS A 38 0.38 -5.21 -13.94
CA LYS A 38 0.96 -4.13 -14.75
C LYS A 38 2.25 -4.51 -15.48
N LEU A 39 3.01 -5.45 -14.94
CA LEU A 39 4.22 -5.97 -15.56
C LEU A 39 3.94 -7.12 -16.56
N GLY A 40 2.68 -7.56 -16.68
CA GLY A 40 2.29 -8.67 -17.56
C GLY A 40 2.83 -10.02 -17.09
N LEU A 41 3.08 -10.19 -15.79
CA LEU A 41 3.52 -11.46 -15.19
C LEU A 41 2.36 -12.39 -14.78
N LEU A 42 1.11 -11.94 -14.86
CA LEU A 42 -0.05 -12.84 -14.76
C LEU A 42 -0.29 -13.45 -16.15
N ASP A 43 0.32 -14.61 -16.38
CA ASP A 43 0.08 -15.45 -17.55
C ASP A 43 -1.07 -16.40 -17.22
N GLY A 44 -2.30 -16.00 -17.55
CA GLY A 44 -3.50 -16.86 -17.50
C GLY A 44 -4.61 -16.35 -16.58
N ASP A 45 -5.71 -15.92 -17.21
CA ASP A 45 -7.12 -16.05 -16.79
C ASP A 45 -7.60 -15.65 -15.37
N ASP A 46 -6.81 -14.95 -14.55
CA ASP A 46 -7.30 -14.37 -13.30
C ASP A 46 -7.83 -12.94 -13.53
N GLU A 47 -9.09 -12.82 -13.95
CA GLU A 47 -9.84 -11.55 -13.93
C GLU A 47 -10.09 -11.15 -12.48
N ILE A 48 -9.11 -10.48 -11.87
CA ILE A 48 -9.23 -9.98 -10.50
C ILE A 48 -9.94 -8.62 -10.54
N GLU A 49 -11.25 -8.63 -10.25
CA GLU A 49 -12.00 -7.42 -9.93
C GLU A 49 -11.51 -6.84 -8.59
N ILE A 50 -10.46 -6.02 -8.64
CA ILE A 50 -9.97 -5.29 -7.46
C ILE A 50 -10.98 -4.17 -7.15
N GLN A 51 -12.00 -4.48 -6.35
CA GLN A 51 -12.88 -3.45 -5.80
C GLN A 51 -12.11 -2.65 -4.73
N PRO A 52 -11.97 -1.32 -4.88
CA PRO A 52 -11.40 -0.49 -3.84
C PRO A 52 -12.44 -0.37 -2.72
N GLY A 53 -12.29 -1.13 -1.63
CA GLY A 53 -13.38 -1.39 -0.70
C GLY A 53 -13.03 -1.40 0.78
N ALA A 54 -12.61 -0.25 1.30
CA ALA A 54 -12.92 0.28 2.63
C ALA A 54 -12.99 -0.67 3.86
N ALA A 55 -11.94 -0.64 4.68
CA ALA A 55 -11.96 -0.79 6.16
C ALA A 55 -10.51 -0.59 6.65
N ALA A 56 -10.18 0.07 7.76
CA ALA A 56 -10.88 0.85 8.75
C ALA A 56 -9.76 1.53 9.56
N ALA A 57 -9.92 2.83 9.82
CA ALA A 57 -9.40 3.58 10.97
C ALA A 57 -8.34 2.88 11.86
N ALA A 58 -7.06 3.01 11.52
CA ALA A 58 -5.96 2.96 12.49
C ALA A 58 -4.80 3.78 11.92
N GLY A 59 -4.94 5.11 11.95
CA GLY A 59 -3.83 5.98 11.56
C GLY A 59 -2.63 5.75 12.48
N PRO A 60 -1.47 5.33 11.98
CA PRO A 60 -0.26 5.42 12.77
C PRO A 60 0.14 6.89 12.77
N THR A 61 0.29 7.40 13.98
CA THR A 61 0.64 8.78 14.33
C THR A 61 1.65 9.40 13.36
N ALA A 62 1.31 10.57 12.83
CA ALA A 62 2.24 11.39 12.09
C ALA A 62 3.17 12.13 13.06
N PRO A 63 4.50 11.96 12.98
CA PRO A 63 5.41 13.04 13.28
C PRO A 63 5.69 13.80 11.99
N ALA A 64 5.06 14.96 11.83
CA ALA A 64 5.41 15.90 10.76
C ALA A 64 6.92 16.20 10.81
N PRO A 65 7.70 16.06 9.73
CA PRO A 65 8.87 16.89 9.57
C PRO A 65 8.34 18.29 9.25
N GLY A 66 8.50 19.21 10.21
CA GLY A 66 8.13 20.61 10.04
C GLY A 66 8.73 21.21 8.77
N PRO A 67 8.11 22.24 8.19
CA PRO A 67 8.65 22.90 7.02
C PRO A 67 10.03 23.48 7.38
N ASP A 68 11.05 23.04 6.64
CA ASP A 68 12.38 23.64 6.67
C ASP A 68 12.24 25.16 6.40
N ARG A 69 12.97 25.95 7.17
CA ARG A 69 13.01 27.41 7.11
C ARG A 69 13.59 27.91 5.80
#